data_AF-A0A349K2A0-F1
#
_entry.id   AF-A0A349K2A0-F1
#
_cell.length_a   1.000
_cell.length_b   1.000
_cell.length_c   1.000
_cell.angle_alpha   90.00
_cell.angle_beta   90.00
_cell.angle_gamma   90.00
#
_symmetry.space_group_name_H-M   'P 1'
#
loop_
_entity.id
_entity.type
_entity.pdbx_description
1 polymer ?
#
loop_
_entity_poly.entity_id
_entity_poly.type
_entity_poly.pdbx_seq_one_letter_code
_entity_poly.pdbx_strand_id
1 'polypeptide(L)'
;MKLKHLLHVGIVALLGVGAVSARTWTSANGENTFEGELKSFDKENDTVTIVYRNGRTVTFGTQKLSEADRTFLEENGKAAADAADPVDVEAALKEQKIGKPLAKKGILSRLEGEKFANFQLEKAPQYYLVYFSASW
;
A
#
# COMPACT_ATOMS: atom_id res chain seq x y z
N MET A 1 -13.40 45.45 17.74
CA MET A 1 -12.11 45.40 17.02
C MET A 1 -11.91 43.95 16.56
N LYS A 2 -11.85 43.70 15.24
CA LYS A 2 -11.89 42.35 14.66
C LYS A 2 -10.57 41.61 14.92
N LEU A 3 -10.63 40.51 15.69
CA LEU A 3 -9.47 39.69 16.03
C LEU A 3 -9.18 38.72 14.88
N LYS A 4 -8.10 38.98 14.13
CA LYS A 4 -7.61 38.08 13.09
C LYS A 4 -6.81 36.97 13.77
N HIS A 5 -7.31 35.74 13.79
CA HIS A 5 -6.57 34.58 14.27
C HIS A 5 -5.52 34.18 13.23
N LEU A 6 -4.27 34.52 13.48
CA LEU A 6 -3.10 34.04 12.74
C LEU A 6 -2.80 32.60 13.19
N LEU A 7 -3.11 31.66 12.29
CA LEU A 7 -2.77 30.24 12.38
C LEU A 7 -1.23 30.10 12.44
N HIS A 8 -0.68 29.67 13.58
CA HIS A 8 0.74 29.34 13.68
C HIS A 8 0.94 27.86 13.33
N VAL A 9 1.60 27.65 12.19
CA VAL A 9 2.16 26.37 11.76
C VAL A 9 3.37 26.06 12.64
N GLY A 10 3.31 24.97 13.40
CA GLY A 10 4.43 24.43 14.17
C GLY A 10 4.79 23.04 13.65
N ILE A 11 5.78 22.97 12.77
CA ILE A 11 6.37 21.70 12.30
C ILE A 11 7.35 21.23 13.37
N VAL A 12 7.02 20.12 14.03
CA VAL A 12 7.98 19.31 14.79
C VAL A 12 8.23 18.04 13.98
N ALA A 13 9.41 17.96 13.35
CA ALA A 13 9.85 16.78 12.63
C ALA A 13 10.53 15.81 13.61
N LEU A 14 9.83 14.75 14.01
CA LEU A 14 10.45 13.54 14.56
C LEU A 14 10.60 12.53 13.41
N LEU A 15 11.84 12.27 13.00
CA LEU A 15 12.18 11.21 12.06
C LEU A 15 12.31 9.88 12.82
N GLY A 16 11.40 8.95 12.57
CA GLY A 16 11.44 7.58 13.07
C GLY A 16 11.11 6.60 11.95
N VAL A 17 12.05 5.70 11.67
CA VAL A 17 11.99 4.68 10.61
C VAL A 17 10.92 3.63 10.94
N GLY A 18 10.06 3.32 9.96
CA GLY A 18 9.19 2.14 9.97
C GLY A 18 7.72 2.47 9.72
N ALA A 19 7.24 2.17 8.51
CA ALA A 19 5.89 2.46 8.00
C ALA A 19 5.51 3.94 8.10
N VAL A 20 5.28 4.60 6.96
CA VAL A 20 4.79 5.99 6.96
C VAL A 20 3.48 6.01 7.75
N SER A 21 3.55 6.46 9.01
CA SER A 21 2.44 6.46 9.94
C SER A 21 1.28 7.23 9.34
N ALA A 22 0.05 6.81 9.65
CA ALA A 22 -1.16 7.42 9.09
C ALA A 22 -1.07 8.94 9.18
N ARG A 23 -1.09 9.61 8.01
CA ARG A 23 -1.05 11.07 7.91
C ARG A 23 -2.36 11.59 7.34
N THR A 24 -2.60 12.87 7.55
CA THR A 24 -3.69 13.58 6.89
C THR A 24 -3.26 13.93 5.47
N TRP A 25 -4.06 13.49 4.51
CA TRP A 25 -3.99 13.83 3.10
C TRP A 25 -5.04 14.86 2.77
N THR A 26 -4.72 15.79 1.89
CA THR A 26 -5.57 16.89 1.46
C THR A 26 -5.82 16.78 -0.02
N SER A 27 -7.09 16.95 -0.40
CA SER A 27 -7.49 17.03 -1.80
C SER A 27 -6.93 18.27 -2.50
N ALA A 28 -6.83 18.23 -3.82
CA ALA A 28 -6.27 19.33 -4.62
C ALA A 28 -7.02 20.66 -4.44
N ASN A 29 -8.33 20.60 -4.19
CA ASN A 29 -9.15 21.78 -3.92
C ASN A 29 -9.13 22.22 -2.44
N GLY A 30 -8.46 21.48 -1.55
CA GLY A 30 -8.34 21.81 -0.13
C GLY A 30 -9.61 21.59 0.70
N GLU A 31 -10.73 21.21 0.08
CA GLU A 31 -12.03 21.10 0.76
C GLU A 31 -12.16 19.80 1.56
N ASN A 32 -11.48 18.75 1.12
CA ASN A 32 -11.57 17.42 1.73
C ASN A 32 -10.20 17.01 2.27
N THR A 33 -10.21 16.52 3.51
CA THR A 33 -9.06 15.87 4.14
C THR A 33 -9.42 14.47 4.59
N PHE A 34 -8.43 13.58 4.63
CA PHE A 34 -8.63 12.23 5.13
C PHE A 34 -7.33 11.65 5.69
N GLU A 35 -7.45 10.75 6.66
CA GLU A 35 -6.29 10.08 7.27
C GLU A 35 -6.01 8.73 6.60
N GLY A 36 -4.74 8.48 6.30
CA GLY A 36 -4.31 7.20 5.74
C GLY A 36 -2.80 7.03 5.65
N GLU A 37 -2.36 5.80 5.49
CA GLU A 37 -0.97 5.39 5.36
C GLU A 37 -0.59 5.29 3.88
N LEU A 38 0.60 5.80 3.52
CA LEU A 38 1.14 5.63 2.17
C LEU A 38 1.60 4.18 2.00
N LYS A 39 0.95 3.44 1.09
CA LYS A 39 1.31 2.06 0.78
C LYS A 39 2.26 1.96 -0.40
N SER A 40 1.99 2.71 -1.48
CA SER A 40 2.88 2.76 -2.63
C SER A 40 2.66 4.04 -3.44
N PHE A 41 3.70 4.45 -4.15
CA PHE A 41 3.66 5.55 -5.11
C PHE A 41 4.30 5.08 -6.42
N ASP A 42 3.52 5.12 -7.50
CA ASP A 42 3.97 4.81 -8.86
C ASP A 42 4.16 6.14 -9.61
N LYS A 43 5.42 6.49 -9.80
CA LYS A 43 5.82 7.74 -10.47
C LYS A 43 5.62 7.68 -11.99
N GLU A 44 5.67 6.49 -12.59
CA GLU A 44 5.51 6.34 -14.06
C GLU A 44 4.05 6.55 -14.47
N ASN A 45 3.13 6.02 -13.67
CA ASN A 45 1.69 6.14 -13.93
C ASN A 45 1.03 7.30 -13.16
N ASP A 46 1.81 8.05 -12.37
CA ASP A 46 1.36 9.15 -11.51
C ASP A 46 0.20 8.74 -10.57
N THR A 47 0.31 7.55 -9.98
CA THR A 47 -0.71 7.00 -9.08
C THR A 47 -0.16 6.78 -7.68
N VAL A 48 -1.02 6.99 -6.68
CA VAL A 48 -0.73 6.77 -5.27
C VAL A 48 -1.73 5.80 -4.68
N THR A 49 -1.25 4.89 -3.83
CA THR A 49 -2.06 3.95 -3.07
C THR A 49 -2.00 4.27 -1.60
N ILE A 50 -3.17 4.58 -1.01
CA ILE A 50 -3.33 4.91 0.40
C ILE A 50 -4.18 3.85 1.10
N VAL A 51 -3.79 3.47 2.31
CA VAL A 51 -4.57 2.59 3.20
C VAL A 51 -5.22 3.44 4.29
N TYR A 52 -6.55 3.46 4.31
CA TYR A 52 -7.31 4.11 5.39
C TYR A 52 -7.17 3.35 6.71
N ARG A 53 -7.44 4.02 7.82
CA ARG A 53 -7.46 3.41 9.16
C ARG A 53 -8.37 2.19 9.30
N ASN A 54 -9.43 2.09 8.48
CA ASN A 54 -10.31 0.93 8.43
C ASN A 54 -9.77 -0.24 7.58
N GLY A 55 -8.52 -0.16 7.12
CA GLY A 55 -7.89 -1.15 6.24
C GLY A 55 -8.29 -1.05 4.77
N ARG A 56 -9.22 -0.16 4.40
CA ARG A 56 -9.61 0.03 3.01
C ARG A 56 -8.45 0.64 2.23
N THR A 57 -8.06 0.00 1.15
CA THR A 57 -7.04 0.52 0.23
C THR A 57 -7.71 1.28 -0.91
N VAL A 58 -7.17 2.44 -1.28
CA VAL A 58 -7.60 3.21 -2.44
C VAL A 58 -6.41 3.63 -3.28
N THR A 59 -6.57 3.55 -4.60
CA THR A 59 -5.58 4.02 -5.57
C THR A 59 -6.21 5.11 -6.42
N PHE A 60 -5.52 6.24 -6.55
CA PHE A 60 -5.97 7.36 -7.37
C PHE A 60 -4.76 8.17 -7.86
N GLY A 61 -4.97 9.04 -8.85
CA GLY A 61 -3.90 9.85 -9.40
C GLY A 61 -3.46 10.99 -8.48
N THR A 62 -2.17 11.33 -8.48
CA THR A 62 -1.61 12.33 -7.54
C THR A 62 -2.15 13.74 -7.76
N GLN A 63 -2.68 14.05 -8.94
CA GLN A 63 -3.35 15.32 -9.26
C GLN A 63 -4.57 15.61 -8.37
N LYS A 64 -5.11 14.59 -7.69
CA LYS A 64 -6.20 14.76 -6.73
C LYS A 64 -5.72 15.22 -5.35
N LEU A 65 -4.42 15.27 -5.11
CA LEU A 65 -3.82 15.71 -3.86
C LEU A 65 -3.38 17.18 -3.95
N SER A 66 -3.28 17.81 -2.78
CA SER A 66 -2.68 19.12 -2.62
C SER A 66 -1.21 19.12 -3.07
N GLU A 67 -0.69 20.29 -3.44
CA GLU A 67 0.74 20.43 -3.80
C GLU A 67 1.66 19.94 -2.68
N ALA A 68 1.33 20.24 -1.42
CA ALA A 68 2.11 19.81 -0.26
C ALA A 68 2.16 18.27 -0.11
N ASP A 69 1.04 17.60 -0.37
CA ASP A 69 0.99 16.14 -0.33
C ASP A 69 1.68 15.51 -1.53
N ARG A 70 1.70 16.18 -2.69
CA ARG A 70 2.49 15.74 -3.85
C ARG A 70 3.99 15.86 -3.59
N THR A 71 4.46 16.95 -2.99
CA THR A 71 5.87 17.08 -2.57
C THR A 71 6.24 15.98 -1.57
N PHE A 72 5.34 15.65 -0.64
CA PHE A 72 5.59 14.55 0.28
C PHE A 72 5.77 13.19 -0.42
N LEU A 73 5.00 12.91 -1.48
CA LEU A 73 5.16 11.69 -2.28
C LEU A 73 6.50 11.64 -3.00
N GLU A 74 7.05 12.77 -3.42
CA GLU A 74 8.38 12.81 -4.05
C GLU A 74 9.49 12.47 -3.06
N GLU A 75 9.39 12.96 -1.82
CA GLU A 75 10.38 12.75 -0.77
C GLU A 75 10.27 11.36 -0.10
N ASN A 76 9.04 10.89 0.14
CA ASN A 76 8.77 9.70 0.96
C ASN A 76 8.22 8.53 0.14
N GLY A 77 7.74 8.78 -1.09
CA GLY A 77 7.23 7.75 -1.98
C GLY A 77 8.30 6.80 -2.47
N LYS A 78 9.59 7.20 -2.47
CA LYS A 78 10.70 6.28 -2.78
C LYS A 78 10.83 5.17 -1.74
N ALA A 79 10.73 5.49 -0.44
CA ALA A 79 10.73 4.47 0.62
C ALA A 79 9.50 3.55 0.57
N ALA A 80 8.35 4.05 0.09
CA ALA A 80 7.14 3.25 -0.12
C ALA A 80 7.20 2.41 -1.42
N ALA A 81 7.89 2.90 -2.45
CA ALA A 81 8.17 2.18 -3.70
C ALA A 81 9.21 1.07 -3.49
N ASP A 82 10.25 1.33 -2.68
CA ASP A 82 11.25 0.32 -2.30
C ASP A 82 10.65 -0.78 -1.39
N ALA A 83 9.55 -0.48 -0.67
CA ALA A 83 8.73 -1.47 0.02
C ALA A 83 7.73 -2.20 -0.93
N ALA A 84 7.59 -1.72 -2.16
CA ALA A 84 6.72 -2.27 -3.20
C ALA A 84 7.50 -3.01 -4.32
N ASP A 85 8.84 -2.97 -4.31
CA ASP A 85 9.69 -3.83 -5.13
C ASP A 85 9.56 -5.30 -4.69
N PRO A 86 9.85 -6.27 -5.59
CA PRO A 86 9.47 -7.66 -5.39
C PRO A 86 10.21 -8.17 -4.17
N VAL A 87 9.52 -8.16 -3.02
CA VAL A 87 9.90 -8.99 -1.89
C VAL A 87 10.17 -10.34 -2.52
N ASP A 88 11.41 -10.84 -2.43
CA ASP A 88 11.77 -12.17 -2.84
C ASP A 88 10.61 -13.06 -2.39
N VAL A 89 9.78 -13.46 -3.35
CA VAL A 89 8.43 -13.94 -3.02
C VAL A 89 8.60 -15.22 -2.21
N GLU A 90 9.67 -15.95 -2.47
CA GLU A 90 10.06 -17.10 -1.70
C GLU A 90 10.49 -16.73 -0.28
N ALA A 91 11.30 -15.69 -0.08
CA ALA A 91 11.65 -15.20 1.26
C ALA A 91 10.41 -14.71 2.04
N ALA A 92 9.55 -13.91 1.40
CA ALA A 92 8.31 -13.40 1.99
C ALA A 92 7.36 -14.53 2.40
N LEU A 93 7.22 -15.54 1.54
CA LEU A 93 6.38 -16.70 1.81
C LEU A 93 6.97 -17.57 2.92
N LYS A 94 8.30 -17.73 3.00
CA LYS A 94 8.98 -18.53 4.04
C LYS A 94 8.73 -17.99 5.44
N GLU A 95 8.57 -16.67 5.60
CA GLU A 95 8.25 -16.03 6.88
C GLU A 95 6.79 -16.26 7.30
N GLN A 96 5.89 -16.53 6.34
CA GLN A 96 4.47 -16.71 6.59
C GLN A 96 4.13 -18.18 6.90
N LYS A 97 3.34 -18.41 7.96
CA LYS A 97 2.86 -19.77 8.33
C LYS A 97 2.12 -20.48 7.19
N ILE A 98 1.24 -19.75 6.50
CA ILE A 98 0.46 -20.26 5.35
C ILE A 98 1.25 -20.16 4.04
N GLY A 99 2.07 -19.12 3.86
CA GLY A 99 2.82 -18.91 2.63
C GLY A 99 3.93 -19.93 2.40
N LYS A 100 4.60 -20.38 3.47
CA LYS A 100 5.75 -21.31 3.40
C LYS A 100 5.48 -22.59 2.59
N PRO A 101 4.35 -23.32 2.78
CA PRO A 101 4.05 -24.47 1.93
C PRO A 101 3.76 -24.10 0.48
N LEU A 102 3.23 -22.91 0.19
CA LEU A 102 2.88 -22.45 -1.16
C LEU A 102 4.10 -22.09 -2.02
N ALA A 103 5.23 -21.75 -1.39
CA ALA A 103 6.49 -21.48 -2.09
C ALA A 103 7.08 -22.73 -2.78
N LYS A 104 6.62 -23.94 -2.42
CA LYS A 104 7.12 -25.17 -3.03
C LYS A 104 6.59 -25.34 -4.46
N LYS A 105 7.50 -25.65 -5.38
CA LYS A 105 7.15 -25.93 -6.78
C LYS A 105 6.13 -27.06 -6.88
N GLY A 106 5.07 -26.85 -7.67
CA GLY A 106 4.03 -27.85 -7.92
C GLY A 106 2.87 -27.87 -6.92
N ILE A 107 2.90 -27.02 -5.87
CA ILE A 107 1.75 -26.87 -4.96
C ILE A 107 0.65 -26.01 -5.58
N LEU A 108 1.04 -24.95 -6.28
CA LEU A 108 0.12 -24.03 -6.91
C LEU A 108 -0.14 -24.44 -8.35
N SER A 109 -1.41 -24.46 -8.73
CA SER A 109 -1.84 -24.67 -10.10
C SER A 109 -2.83 -23.59 -10.49
N ARG A 110 -2.72 -23.12 -11.73
CA ARG A 110 -3.66 -22.17 -12.34
C ARG A 110 -4.45 -22.90 -13.42
N LEU A 111 -5.74 -22.62 -13.50
CA LEU A 111 -6.57 -23.07 -14.61
C LEU A 111 -6.28 -22.19 -15.84
N GLU A 112 -5.73 -22.79 -16.87
CA GLU A 112 -5.47 -22.18 -18.18
C GLU A 112 -6.39 -22.85 -19.20
N GLY A 113 -7.53 -22.20 -19.48
CA GLY A 113 -8.60 -22.78 -20.28
C GLY A 113 -9.18 -24.03 -19.60
N GLU A 114 -8.99 -25.19 -20.20
CA GLU A 114 -9.49 -26.49 -19.71
C GLU A 114 -8.42 -27.31 -18.96
N LYS A 115 -7.21 -26.77 -18.75
CA LYS A 115 -6.07 -27.51 -18.18
C LYS A 115 -5.50 -26.80 -16.97
N PHE A 116 -4.98 -27.58 -16.02
CA PHE A 116 -4.20 -27.04 -14.90
C PHE A 116 -2.73 -26.95 -15.29
N ALA A 117 -2.14 -25.76 -15.12
CA ALA A 117 -0.73 -25.49 -15.30
C ALA A 117 -0.07 -25.15 -13.96
N ASN A 118 1.21 -25.50 -13.80
CA ASN A 118 1.99 -25.14 -12.61
C ASN A 118 2.13 -23.62 -12.55
N PHE A 119 1.95 -23.04 -11.35
CA PHE A 119 1.99 -21.61 -11.15
C PHE A 119 2.95 -21.24 -10.02
N GLN A 120 3.62 -20.09 -10.15
CA GLN A 120 4.40 -19.48 -9.08
C GLN A 120 3.83 -18.09 -8.80
N LEU A 121 3.77 -17.73 -7.51
CA LEU A 121 3.29 -16.42 -7.11
C LEU A 121 4.29 -15.34 -7.56
N GLU A 122 3.82 -14.38 -8.32
CA GLU A 122 4.61 -13.21 -8.73
C GLU A 122 4.73 -12.17 -7.61
N LYS A 123 3.82 -12.23 -6.62
CA LYS A 123 3.78 -11.31 -5.47
C LYS A 123 3.40 -12.07 -4.20
N ALA A 124 4.00 -11.69 -3.08
CA ALA A 124 3.66 -12.22 -1.78
C ALA A 124 2.24 -11.79 -1.37
N PRO A 125 1.30 -12.73 -1.11
CA PRO A 125 -0.03 -12.39 -0.65
C PRO A 125 0.03 -11.76 0.75
N GLN A 126 -0.74 -10.68 0.94
CA GLN A 126 -0.94 -10.08 2.27
C GLN A 126 -2.07 -10.76 3.04
N TYR A 127 -3.02 -11.37 2.32
CA TYR A 127 -4.20 -12.03 2.86
C TYR A 127 -4.45 -13.36 2.15
N TYR A 128 -5.06 -14.31 2.86
CA TYR A 128 -5.45 -15.62 2.34
C TYR A 128 -6.93 -15.86 2.62
N LEU A 129 -7.68 -16.30 1.59
CA LEU A 129 -9.02 -16.85 1.77
C LEU A 129 -8.89 -18.38 1.79
N VAL A 130 -9.23 -19.00 2.90
CA VAL A 130 -9.23 -20.46 3.03
C VAL A 130 -10.64 -20.96 2.77
N TYR A 131 -10.83 -21.64 1.65
CA TYR A 131 -12.07 -22.32 1.32
C TYR A 131 -11.86 -23.83 1.43
N PHE A 132 -12.70 -24.50 2.20
CA PHE A 132 -12.75 -25.95 2.27
C PHE A 132 -14.21 -26.39 2.15
N SER A 133 -14.46 -27.41 1.33
CA SER A 133 -15.74 -28.10 1.26
C SER A 133 -15.55 -29.52 1.80
N ALA A 134 -16.13 -29.82 2.95
CA ALA A 134 -16.22 -31.19 3.41
C ALA A 134 -17.38 -31.87 2.68
N SER A 135 -17.09 -32.89 1.87
CA SER A 135 -18.10 -33.85 1.44
C SER A 135 -18.20 -34.90 2.53
N TRP A 136 -19.37 -34.98 3.18
CA TRP A 136 -19.78 -36.14 3.96
C TRP A 136 -20.16 -37.30 3.03
#